data_AF-A0A1M7SF80-F1
#
_entry.id   AF-A0A1M7SF80-F1
#
_cell.length_a   1.000
_cell.length_b   1.000
_cell.length_c   1.000
_cell.angle_alpha   90.00
_cell.angle_beta   90.00
_cell.angle_gamma   90.00
#
_symmetry.space_group_name_H-M   'P 1'
#
loop_
_entity.id
_entity.type
_entity.pdbx_description
1 polymer ?
#
loop_
_entity_poly.entity_id
_entity_poly.type
_entity_poly.pdbx_seq_one_letter_code
_entity_poly.pdbx_strand_id
1 'polypeptide(L)'
;MQIINSSLISIQYFRKDIKTICVPANELAEKINSPKLANMVILGAFIKVTQILPLTEVKKSLNDVISIHYMHLKTKNEEALELGFDFVQD
;
A
#
# COMPACT_ATOMS: atom_id res chain seq x y z
N MET A 1 -11.62 -2.94 12.20
CA MET A 1 -10.47 -3.55 11.50
C MET A 1 -9.40 -2.50 11.34
N GLN A 2 -8.12 -2.88 11.43
CA GLN A 2 -6.98 -1.99 11.24
C GLN A 2 -6.01 -2.60 10.23
N ILE A 3 -5.35 -1.76 9.45
CA ILE A 3 -4.25 -2.14 8.55
C ILE A 3 -3.03 -1.38 9.06
N ILE A 4 -1.99 -2.12 9.41
CA ILE A 4 -0.83 -1.58 10.11
C ILE A 4 0.43 -1.87 9.30
N ASN A 5 1.26 -0.84 9.16
CA ASN A 5 2.63 -1.02 8.71
C ASN A 5 3.44 -1.73 9.79
N SER A 6 3.60 -3.05 9.66
CA SER A 6 4.30 -3.88 10.65
C SER A 6 5.81 -3.66 10.68
N SER A 7 6.37 -2.95 9.69
CA SER A 7 7.77 -2.52 9.72
C SER A 7 8.06 -1.51 10.84
N LEU A 8 7.02 -0.84 11.37
CA LEU A 8 7.15 0.25 12.35
C LEU A 8 6.59 -0.10 13.73
N ILE A 9 5.76 -1.14 13.85
CA ILE A 9 5.02 -1.44 15.08
C ILE A 9 5.05 -2.94 15.39
N SER A 10 5.43 -3.28 16.62
CA SER A 10 5.43 -4.67 17.12
C SER A 10 4.03 -5.18 17.46
N ILE A 11 3.79 -6.47 17.19
CA ILE A 11 2.48 -7.14 17.36
C ILE A 11 1.96 -7.11 18.81
N GLN A 12 2.85 -7.03 19.80
CA GLN A 12 2.49 -6.95 21.22
C GLN A 12 1.59 -5.76 21.60
N TYR A 13 1.50 -4.73 20.72
CA TYR A 13 0.66 -3.55 20.94
C TYR A 13 -0.75 -3.69 20.34
N PHE A 14 -1.07 -4.79 19.66
CA PHE A 14 -2.35 -4.94 18.97
C PHE A 14 -3.44 -5.46 19.90
N ARG A 15 -4.61 -4.81 19.86
CA ARG A 15 -5.77 -5.28 20.62
C ARG A 15 -6.34 -6.55 19.99
N LYS A 16 -6.79 -7.48 20.82
CA LYS A 16 -7.35 -8.76 20.38
C LYS A 16 -8.78 -8.66 19.84
N ASP A 17 -9.50 -7.59 20.16
CA ASP A 17 -10.89 -7.36 19.76
C ASP A 17 -11.02 -6.65 18.39
N ILE A 18 -9.90 -6.30 17.76
CA ILE A 18 -9.86 -5.69 16.44
C ILE A 18 -9.14 -6.64 15.47
N LYS A 19 -9.77 -6.97 14.34
CA LYS A 19 -9.07 -7.62 13.22
C LYS A 19 -7.96 -6.70 12.70
N THR A 20 -6.71 -7.14 12.84
CA THR A 20 -5.52 -6.41 12.42
C THR A 20 -4.86 -7.11 11.24
N ILE A 21 -4.55 -6.36 10.19
CA ILE A 21 -3.85 -6.83 8.99
C ILE A 21 -2.48 -6.17 8.99
N CYS A 22 -1.44 -6.99 9.16
CA CYS A 22 -0.06 -6.54 9.23
C CYS A 22 0.56 -6.56 7.85
N VAL A 23 0.99 -5.40 7.36
CA VAL A 23 1.64 -5.25 6.07
C VAL A 23 3.07 -4.74 6.31
N PRO A 24 4.13 -5.48 5.93
CA PRO A 24 5.51 -5.04 6.05
C PRO A 24 5.84 -4.04 4.93
N ALA A 25 5.24 -2.85 5.02
CA ALA A 25 5.16 -1.94 3.89
C ALA A 25 6.52 -1.34 3.51
N ASN A 26 7.40 -1.13 4.49
CA ASN A 26 8.76 -0.65 4.20
C ASN A 26 9.56 -1.71 3.45
N GLU A 27 9.51 -2.97 3.88
CA GLU A 27 10.24 -4.07 3.23
C GLU A 27 9.72 -4.31 1.81
N LEU A 28 8.40 -4.22 1.60
CA LEU A 28 7.81 -4.32 0.26
C LEU A 28 8.24 -3.15 -0.63
N ALA A 29 8.24 -1.92 -0.14
CA ALA A 29 8.69 -0.75 -0.89
C ALA A 29 10.21 -0.79 -1.20
N GLU A 30 11.00 -1.38 -0.31
CA GLU A 30 12.44 -1.57 -0.51
C GLU A 30 12.73 -2.52 -1.68
N LYS A 31 11.92 -3.58 -1.88
CA LYS A 31 12.10 -4.55 -2.98
C LYS A 31 12.06 -3.90 -4.37
N ILE A 32 11.37 -2.76 -4.51
CA ILE A 32 11.25 -2.00 -5.75
C ILE A 32 12.13 -0.73 -5.75
N ASN A 33 13.17 -0.72 -4.90
CA ASN A 33 14.12 0.38 -4.73
C ASN A 33 13.42 1.73 -4.53
N SER A 34 12.34 1.73 -3.73
CA SER A 34 11.49 2.90 -3.53
C SER A 34 10.98 3.00 -2.08
N PRO A 35 11.85 3.02 -1.04
CA PRO A 35 11.46 3.02 0.38
C PRO A 35 10.42 4.10 0.76
N LYS A 36 10.43 5.23 0.07
CA LYS A 36 9.49 6.35 0.28
C LYS A 36 8.03 6.00 -0.08
N LEU A 37 7.79 4.89 -0.77
CA LEU A 37 6.47 4.47 -1.25
C LEU A 37 5.76 3.45 -0.33
N ALA A 38 6.22 3.28 0.91
CA ALA A 38 5.54 2.44 1.90
C ALA A 38 4.05 2.82 2.10
N ASN A 39 3.71 4.10 1.95
CA ASN A 39 2.31 4.56 1.98
C ASN A 39 1.47 3.99 0.83
N MET A 40 2.03 3.89 -0.38
CA MET A 40 1.34 3.32 -1.54
C MET A 40 1.12 1.82 -1.37
N VAL A 41 2.06 1.12 -0.74
CA VAL A 41 1.89 -0.29 -0.36
C VAL A 41 0.73 -0.43 0.64
N ILE A 42 0.66 0.39 1.68
CA ILE A 42 -0.49 0.35 2.61
C ILE A 42 -1.80 0.68 1.90
N LEU A 43 -1.81 1.64 0.98
CA LEU A 43 -2.99 1.99 0.20
C LEU A 43 -3.47 0.81 -0.68
N GLY A 44 -2.55 0.12 -1.35
CA GLY A 44 -2.85 -1.10 -2.11
C GLY A 44 -3.53 -2.16 -1.25
N ALA A 45 -2.96 -2.44 -0.08
CA ALA A 45 -3.53 -3.38 0.89
C ALA A 45 -4.92 -2.94 1.35
N PHE A 46 -5.11 -1.65 1.65
CA PHE A 46 -6.42 -1.09 2.01
C PHE A 46 -7.47 -1.32 0.93
N ILE A 47 -7.13 -1.10 -0.33
CA ILE A 47 -8.05 -1.32 -1.46
C ILE A 47 -8.42 -2.81 -1.58
N LYS A 48 -7.45 -3.73 -1.46
CA LYS A 48 -7.73 -5.19 -1.50
C LYS A 48 -8.65 -5.62 -0.36
N VAL A 49 -8.41 -5.14 0.85
CA VAL A 49 -9.21 -5.55 2.02
C VAL A 49 -10.63 -5.00 1.95
N THR A 50 -10.78 -3.74 1.53
CA THR A 50 -12.08 -3.06 1.54
C THR A 50 -12.89 -3.32 0.29
N GLN A 51 -12.25 -3.67 -0.83
CA GLN A 51 -12.88 -3.78 -2.17
C GLN A 51 -13.71 -2.56 -2.54
N ILE A 52 -13.39 -1.38 -1.96
CA ILE A 52 -14.21 -0.17 -2.08
C ILE A 52 -14.20 0.40 -3.50
N LEU A 53 -13.16 0.11 -4.28
CA LEU A 53 -13.10 0.36 -5.72
C LEU A 53 -12.07 -0.55 -6.39
N PRO A 54 -12.15 -0.72 -7.73
CA PRO A 54 -11.14 -1.47 -8.48
C PRO A 54 -9.76 -0.81 -8.38
N LEU A 55 -8.71 -1.61 -8.22
CA LEU A 55 -7.32 -1.14 -8.21
C LEU A 55 -6.97 -0.35 -9.49
N THR A 56 -7.56 -0.72 -10.62
CA THR A 56 -7.36 -0.04 -11.91
C THR A 56 -7.82 1.41 -11.88
N GLU A 57 -8.91 1.74 -11.18
CA GLU A 57 -9.39 3.12 -11.07
C GLU A 57 -8.46 3.98 -10.21
N VAL A 58 -7.89 3.40 -9.14
CA VAL A 58 -6.87 4.08 -8.34
C VAL A 58 -5.62 4.38 -9.15
N LYS A 59 -5.13 3.42 -9.94
CA LYS A 59 -3.98 3.64 -10.83
C LYS A 59 -4.25 4.72 -11.87
N LYS A 60 -5.45 4.76 -12.46
CA LYS A 60 -5.85 5.82 -13.42
C LYS A 60 -5.78 7.21 -12.78
N SER A 61 -6.22 7.35 -11.52
CA SER A 61 -6.21 8.62 -10.80
C SER A 61 -4.80 9.20 -10.60
N LEU A 62 -3.75 8.38 -10.67
CA LEU A 62 -2.36 8.85 -10.60
C LEU A 62 -2.01 9.86 -11.70
N ASN A 63 -2.68 9.79 -12.86
CA ASN A 63 -2.48 10.76 -13.94
C ASN A 63 -2.95 12.18 -13.55
N ASP A 64 -3.95 12.27 -12.67
CA ASP A 64 -4.55 13.54 -12.28
C ASP A 64 -3.86 14.16 -11.06
N VAL A 65 -3.29 13.32 -10.18
CA VAL A 65 -2.66 13.78 -8.93
C VAL A 65 -1.14 13.93 -9.00
N ILE A 66 -0.47 13.25 -9.95
CA ILE A 66 0.97 13.40 -10.15
C ILE A 66 1.21 14.58 -11.09
N SER A 67 1.93 15.60 -10.61
CA SER A 67 2.29 16.73 -11.47
C SER A 67 3.20 16.28 -12.63
N ILE A 68 3.17 17.02 -13.74
CA ILE A 68 3.96 16.76 -14.95
C ILE A 68 5.45 16.53 -14.64
N HIS A 69 6.03 17.32 -13.72
CA HIS A 69 7.44 17.20 -13.33
C HIS A 69 7.79 15.83 -12.69
N TYR A 70 6.82 15.19 -12.07
CA TYR A 70 6.98 13.93 -11.34
C TYR A 70 6.38 12.72 -12.08
N MET A 71 6.00 12.83 -13.34
CA MET A 71 5.37 11.73 -14.09
C MET A 71 6.23 10.47 -14.18
N HIS A 72 7.56 10.61 -14.09
CA HIS A 72 8.49 9.48 -14.00
C HIS A 72 8.28 8.61 -12.75
N LEU A 73 7.58 9.11 -11.72
CA LEU A 73 7.23 8.36 -10.51
C LEU A 73 5.95 7.53 -10.66
N LYS A 74 5.15 7.74 -11.71
CA LYS A 74 3.87 7.04 -11.89
C LYS A 74 4.03 5.53 -11.84
N THR A 75 4.94 4.97 -12.65
CA THR A 75 5.18 3.53 -12.72
C THR A 75 5.55 2.94 -11.35
N LYS A 76 6.42 3.61 -10.59
CA LYS A 76 6.81 3.16 -9.25
C LYS A 76 5.65 3.23 -8.23
N ASN A 77 4.77 4.22 -8.35
CA ASN A 77 3.56 4.29 -7.51
C ASN A 77 2.57 3.17 -7.88
N GLU A 78 2.39 2.87 -9.16
CA GLU A 78 1.55 1.75 -9.62
C GLU A 78 2.08 0.40 -9.11
N GLU A 79 3.39 0.17 -9.20
CA GLU A 79 4.05 -1.04 -8.69
C GLU A 79 3.92 -1.15 -7.17
N ALA A 80 4.09 -0.06 -6.42
CA ALA A 80 3.90 -0.05 -4.98
C ALA A 80 2.44 -0.36 -4.57
N LEU A 81 1.47 0.18 -5.30
CA LEU A 81 0.05 -0.16 -5.10
C LEU A 81 -0.24 -1.64 -5.35
N GLU A 82 0.33 -2.21 -6.41
CA GLU A 82 0.22 -3.64 -6.74
C GLU A 82 0.80 -4.51 -5.64
N LEU A 83 2.02 -4.22 -5.17
CA LEU A 83 2.65 -4.96 -4.08
C LEU A 83 1.77 -5.01 -2.82
N GLY A 84 1.19 -3.88 -2.46
CA GLY A 84 0.26 -3.79 -1.33
C GLY A 84 -1.00 -4.61 -1.52
N PHE A 85 -1.60 -4.50 -2.71
CA PHE A 85 -2.84 -5.18 -3.06
C PHE A 85 -2.64 -6.71 -3.09
N ASP A 86 -1.56 -7.19 -3.69
CA ASP A 86 -1.27 -8.61 -3.87
C ASP A 86 -0.75 -9.28 -2.58
N PHE A 87 -0.14 -8.51 -1.67
CA PHE A 87 0.32 -9.03 -0.39
C PHE A 87 -0.84 -9.52 0.49
N VAL A 88 -2.00 -8.87 0.40
CA VAL A 88 -3.18 -9.29 1.14
C VAL A 88 -3.87 -10.42 0.36
N GLN A 89 -3.71 -11.65 0.84
CA GLN A 89 -4.44 -12.82 0.32
C GLN A 89 -5.76 -13.03 1.09
N ASP A 90 -6.76 -13.59 0.40
CA ASP A 90 -8.11 -13.81 0.91
C ASP A 90 -8.18 -14.87 2.02
#